data_AF-A0A9Q0VFU3-F1
#
_entry.id   AF-A0A9Q0VFU3-F1
#
_cell.length_a   1.000
_cell.length_b   1.000
_cell.length_c   1.000
_cell.angle_alpha   90.00
_cell.angle_beta   90.00
_cell.angle_gamma   90.00
#
_symmetry.space_group_name_H-M   'P 1'
#
loop_
_entity.id
_entity.type
_entity.pdbx_description
1 polymer ?
#
loop_
_entity_poly.entity_id
_entity_poly.type
_entity_poly.pdbx_seq_one_letter_code
_entity_poly.pdbx_strand_id
1 'polypeptide(L)'
;MDGTVTNTAPWIITVGASTVDREFETYVELRNGKRLQGTSLSSPLSEKKFYPLITGKQAKAANASEADALLCKPKSLDHEKAKGKVVVCLRGETARMDKGYQAALVGAAGMILCNDKAGGSEVIADPHVLPAAQISYTDGLAVFAYINSTDHALGYISSPTAKLGTKPAPFMAAFSSRGPNTVTPEILKYIIIGDTGVGKSCLLLQFTDKRFQPVHDLTIGVEFGARMITIDNKPIKLQIWDTAGQESFRSITRSYYRGAAGALLVYDIT
;
A
#
# COMPACT_ATOMS: atom_id res chain seq x y z
N MET A 1 13.41 -9.56 -11.34
CA MET A 1 12.33 -8.80 -10.67
C MET A 1 11.83 -9.70 -9.58
N ASP A 2 12.22 -9.42 -8.34
CA ASP A 2 11.93 -10.31 -7.23
C ASP A 2 10.58 -9.94 -6.64
N GLY A 3 9.67 -10.90 -6.56
CA GLY A 3 8.37 -10.73 -5.92
C GLY A 3 8.49 -10.79 -4.40
N THR A 4 7.65 -10.02 -3.69
CA THR A 4 7.59 -9.98 -2.22
C THR A 4 6.48 -10.85 -1.64
N VAL A 5 5.79 -11.63 -2.49
CA VAL A 5 4.70 -12.54 -2.10
C VAL A 5 5.24 -13.89 -1.64
N THR A 6 4.74 -14.40 -0.52
CA THR A 6 5.20 -15.66 0.10
C THR A 6 4.15 -16.78 0.04
N ASN A 7 2.86 -16.45 0.09
CA ASN A 7 1.76 -17.42 -0.02
C ASN A 7 1.48 -17.76 -1.48
N THR A 8 2.37 -18.55 -2.10
CA THR A 8 2.35 -18.75 -3.55
C THR A 8 2.00 -20.16 -4.01
N ALA A 9 1.62 -21.05 -3.09
CA ALA A 9 1.24 -22.41 -3.45
C ALA A 9 -0.03 -22.41 -4.33
N PRO A 10 -0.11 -23.25 -5.39
CA PRO A 10 -1.22 -23.22 -6.34
C PRO A 10 -2.61 -23.50 -5.77
N TRP A 11 -2.69 -24.11 -4.60
CA TRP A 11 -3.92 -24.45 -3.88
C TRP A 11 -4.27 -23.43 -2.78
N ILE A 12 -3.51 -22.34 -2.65
CA ILE A 12 -3.75 -21.27 -1.67
C ILE A 12 -4.33 -20.05 -2.39
N ILE A 13 -5.38 -19.46 -1.81
CA ILE A 13 -5.90 -18.17 -2.28
C ILE A 13 -5.01 -17.05 -1.71
N THR A 14 -4.23 -16.41 -2.59
CA THR A 14 -3.40 -15.25 -2.24
C THR A 14 -4.21 -13.95 -2.36
N VAL A 15 -4.42 -13.24 -1.25
CA VAL A 15 -5.21 -12.00 -1.21
C VAL A 15 -4.29 -10.78 -1.11
N GLY A 16 -4.55 -9.76 -1.93
CA GLY A 16 -3.86 -8.46 -1.85
C GLY A 16 -4.69 -7.42 -1.07
N ALA A 17 -4.02 -6.42 -0.49
CA ALA A 17 -4.68 -5.37 0.26
C ALA A 17 -4.96 -4.13 -0.61
N SER A 18 -6.20 -3.63 -0.57
CA SER A 18 -6.59 -2.37 -1.21
C SER A 18 -7.35 -1.46 -0.24
N THR A 19 -7.35 -0.16 -0.54
CA THR A 19 -8.16 0.82 0.18
C THR A 19 -9.64 0.69 -0.15
N VAL A 20 -10.48 1.24 0.73
CA VAL A 20 -11.90 1.50 0.49
C VAL A 20 -12.11 3.02 0.40
N ASP A 21 -13.31 3.46 0.04
CA ASP A 21 -13.67 4.88 -0.07
C ASP A 21 -13.89 5.58 1.29
N ARG A 22 -13.42 4.96 2.38
CA ARG A 22 -13.46 5.49 3.74
C ARG A 22 -12.05 5.79 4.23
N GLU A 23 -11.85 7.04 4.65
CA GLU A 23 -10.59 7.51 5.23
C GLU A 23 -10.84 8.19 6.59
N PHE A 24 -9.85 8.10 7.48
CA PHE A 24 -9.85 8.78 8.78
C PHE A 24 -8.88 9.94 8.71
N GLU A 25 -9.39 11.08 8.24
CA GLU A 25 -8.59 12.28 8.00
C GLU A 25 -8.32 13.01 9.32
N THR A 26 -7.11 13.51 9.49
CA THR A 26 -6.71 14.47 10.52
C THR A 26 -5.82 15.53 9.88
N TYR A 27 -5.67 16.67 10.52
CA TYR A 27 -4.81 17.75 10.04
C TYR A 27 -3.72 18.06 11.05
N VAL A 28 -2.50 18.22 10.54
CA VAL A 28 -1.39 18.82 11.26
C VAL A 28 -1.36 20.31 10.90
N GLU A 29 -1.74 21.14 11.86
CA GLU A 29 -1.75 22.60 11.73
C GLU A 29 -0.50 23.18 12.36
N LEU A 30 0.28 23.91 11.58
CA LEU A 30 1.48 24.60 12.03
C LEU A 30 1.16 26.07 12.29
N ARG A 31 1.81 26.69 13.27
CA ARG A 31 1.55 28.11 13.62
C ARG A 31 1.83 29.10 12.47
N ASN A 32 2.66 28.71 11.51
CA ASN A 32 2.90 29.50 10.29
C ASN A 32 1.73 29.47 9.29
N GLY A 33 0.59 28.87 9.66
CA GLY A 33 -0.62 28.81 8.84
C GLY A 33 -0.68 27.61 7.88
N LYS A 34 0.39 26.79 7.79
CA LYS A 34 0.34 25.57 6.98
C LYS A 34 -0.56 24.53 7.65
N ARG A 35 -1.50 24.00 6.87
CA ARG A 35 -2.39 22.92 7.27
C ARG A 35 -2.12 21.71 6.37
N LEU A 36 -1.59 20.66 6.96
CA LEU A 36 -1.12 19.46 6.27
C LEU A 36 -2.11 18.33 6.53
N GLN A 37 -2.54 17.65 5.48
CA GLN A 37 -3.48 16.54 5.61
C GLN A 37 -2.73 15.27 6.03
N GLY A 38 -3.28 14.57 7.01
CA GLY A 38 -2.77 13.29 7.50
C GLY A 38 -3.90 12.32 7.81
N THR A 39 -3.53 11.17 8.37
CA THR A 39 -4.48 10.14 8.80
C THR A 39 -4.21 9.70 10.23
N SER A 40 -5.27 9.32 10.95
CA SER A 40 -5.16 8.84 12.33
C SER A 40 -6.39 8.08 12.79
N LEU A 41 -6.17 7.07 13.65
CA LEU A 41 -7.21 6.41 14.47
C LEU A 41 -7.02 6.67 15.97
N SER A 42 -6.13 7.58 16.33
CA SER A 42 -5.74 7.81 17.73
C SER A 42 -6.69 8.80 18.41
N SER A 43 -6.77 8.76 19.73
CA SER A 43 -7.52 9.75 20.50
C SER A 43 -7.00 11.18 20.23
N PRO A 44 -7.86 12.20 20.26
CA PRO A 44 -7.44 13.57 20.02
C PRO A 44 -6.55 14.11 21.14
N LEU A 45 -5.83 15.20 20.85
CA LEU A 45 -5.15 15.98 21.88
C LEU A 45 -6.17 16.45 22.94
N SER A 46 -5.74 16.49 24.20
CA SER A 46 -6.60 16.81 25.34
C SER A 46 -7.20 18.21 25.28
N GLU A 47 -6.45 19.17 24.72
CA GLU A 47 -6.88 20.55 24.54
C GLU A 47 -6.68 21.02 23.09
N LYS A 48 -7.63 21.81 22.58
CA LYS A 48 -7.57 22.46 21.25
C LYS A 48 -6.63 23.67 21.27
N LYS A 49 -5.34 23.43 21.53
CA LYS A 49 -4.28 24.45 21.56
C LYS A 49 -3.07 23.98 20.79
N PHE A 50 -2.20 24.92 20.44
CA PHE A 50 -0.91 24.61 19.88
C PHE A 50 0.05 24.05 20.94
N TYR A 51 0.77 23.00 20.60
CA TYR A 51 1.81 22.37 21.41
C TYR A 51 3.19 22.64 20.78
N PRO A 52 4.26 22.71 21.58
CA PRO A 52 5.61 22.77 21.04
C PRO A 52 5.91 21.52 20.22
N LEU A 53 6.50 21.72 19.04
CA LEU A 53 7.00 20.66 18.19
C LEU A 53 8.47 20.41 18.49
N ILE A 54 8.86 19.14 18.50
CA ILE A 54 10.26 18.75 18.62
C ILE A 54 10.54 17.58 17.70
N THR A 55 11.62 17.63 16.93
CA THR A 55 12.03 16.46 16.14
C THR A 55 12.62 15.39 17.05
N GLY A 56 12.51 14.11 16.66
CA GLY A 56 13.20 13.03 17.35
C GLY A 56 14.70 13.31 17.52
N LYS A 57 15.35 13.90 16.50
CA LYS A 57 16.76 14.34 16.56
C LYS A 57 17.03 15.39 17.65
N GLN A 58 16.16 16.39 17.81
CA GLN A 58 16.29 17.39 18.89
C GLN A 58 16.00 16.78 20.27
N ALA A 59 15.07 15.82 20.33
CA ALA A 59 14.71 15.09 21.54
C ALA A 59 15.67 13.92 21.87
N LYS A 60 16.82 13.82 21.21
CA LYS A 60 17.77 12.70 21.37
C LYS A 60 18.27 12.58 22.82
N ALA A 61 18.23 11.35 23.34
CA ALA A 61 18.89 10.97 24.59
C ALA A 61 20.41 11.06 24.47
N ALA A 62 21.11 11.31 25.59
CA ALA A 62 22.56 11.47 25.60
C ALA A 62 23.30 10.28 24.96
N ASN A 63 22.84 9.06 25.25
CA ASN A 63 23.47 7.80 24.83
C ASN A 63 22.94 7.24 23.49
N ALA A 64 22.13 8.01 22.76
CA ALA A 64 21.52 7.56 21.51
C ALA A 64 22.14 8.24 20.29
N SER A 65 22.08 7.56 19.14
CA SER A 65 22.44 8.15 17.84
C SER A 65 21.35 9.09 17.34
N GLU A 66 21.72 10.07 16.51
CA GLU A 66 20.73 10.97 15.90
C GLU A 66 19.77 10.22 14.97
N ALA A 67 20.27 9.20 14.26
CA ALA A 67 19.47 8.38 13.35
C ALA A 67 18.40 7.59 14.11
N ASP A 68 18.76 6.99 15.25
CA ASP A 68 17.83 6.23 16.08
C ASP A 68 16.78 7.13 16.74
N ALA A 69 17.17 8.34 17.12
CA ALA A 69 16.25 9.32 17.68
C ALA A 69 15.30 9.89 16.64
N LEU A 70 15.77 10.16 15.41
CA LEU A 70 14.90 10.55 14.29
C LEU A 70 13.84 9.49 13.98
N LEU A 71 14.20 8.21 14.14
CA LEU A 71 13.29 7.08 14.00
C LEU A 71 12.51 6.76 15.27
N CYS A 72 12.68 7.49 16.37
CA CYS A 72 12.00 7.25 17.65
C CYS A 72 12.12 5.79 18.12
N LYS A 73 13.31 5.20 17.94
CA LYS A 73 13.65 3.86 18.40
C LYS A 73 13.58 3.75 19.94
N PRO A 74 13.50 2.52 20.48
CA PRO A 74 13.56 2.31 21.92
C PRO A 74 14.78 2.97 22.56
N LYS A 75 14.55 3.68 23.67
CA LYS A 75 15.58 4.38 24.46
C LYS A 75 16.36 5.48 23.70
N SER A 76 15.86 5.95 22.55
CA SER A 76 16.54 7.00 21.78
C SER A 76 16.08 8.42 22.09
N LEU A 77 14.93 8.57 22.75
CA LEU A 77 14.32 9.85 23.11
C LEU A 77 14.56 10.18 24.60
N ASP A 78 14.74 11.45 24.88
CA ASP A 78 14.95 12.03 26.20
C ASP A 78 13.63 12.51 26.81
N HIS A 79 13.38 12.16 28.07
CA HIS A 79 12.15 12.52 28.78
C HIS A 79 11.99 14.05 28.92
N GLU A 80 13.00 14.74 29.44
CA GLU A 80 12.92 16.16 29.74
C GLU A 80 12.75 17.00 28.46
N LYS A 81 13.35 16.56 27.36
CA LYS A 81 13.22 17.27 26.07
C LYS A 81 11.85 17.08 25.43
N ALA A 82 11.26 15.88 25.53
CA ALA A 82 10.04 15.49 24.82
C ALA A 82 8.74 15.71 25.61
N LYS A 83 8.81 15.75 26.94
CA LYS A 83 7.64 15.85 27.83
C LYS A 83 6.73 17.02 27.47
N GLY A 84 5.44 16.74 27.28
CA GLY A 84 4.42 17.74 26.96
C GLY A 84 4.49 18.33 25.55
N LYS A 85 5.39 17.82 24.69
CA LYS A 85 5.56 18.27 23.30
C LYS A 85 5.01 17.26 22.31
N VAL A 86 4.79 17.70 21.08
CA VAL A 86 4.47 16.81 19.97
C VAL A 86 5.78 16.42 19.30
N VAL A 87 6.11 15.12 19.35
CA VAL A 87 7.36 14.59 18.79
C VAL A 87 7.17 14.25 17.31
N VAL A 88 8.08 14.72 16.47
CA VAL A 88 8.08 14.43 15.03
C VAL A 88 9.10 13.33 14.73
N CYS A 89 8.58 12.18 14.28
CA CYS A 89 9.34 10.97 13.99
C CYS A 89 9.30 10.64 12.49
N LEU A 90 10.33 9.97 11.98
CA LEU A 90 10.35 9.43 10.62
C LEU A 90 9.97 7.94 10.59
N ARG A 91 9.25 7.53 9.55
CA ARG A 91 9.00 6.12 9.22
C ARG A 91 10.31 5.40 8.91
N GLY A 92 10.38 4.10 9.21
CA GLY A 92 11.54 3.26 8.99
C GLY A 92 11.78 2.28 10.14
N GLU A 93 12.53 1.21 9.86
CA GLU A 93 13.00 0.14 10.76
C GLU A 93 12.00 -0.41 11.79
N THR A 94 11.65 0.37 12.80
CA THR A 94 10.70 0.03 13.87
C THR A 94 9.25 0.09 13.37
N ALA A 95 8.34 -0.68 13.98
CA ALA A 95 6.92 -0.58 13.67
C ALA A 95 6.37 0.84 13.95
N ARG A 96 5.36 1.25 13.21
CA ARG A 96 4.73 2.59 13.36
C ARG A 96 4.18 2.77 14.76
N MET A 97 3.46 1.77 15.24
CA MET A 97 2.86 1.72 16.57
C MET A 97 3.90 1.81 17.70
N ASP A 98 5.01 1.09 17.56
CA ASP A 98 6.10 1.11 18.56
C ASP A 98 6.68 2.50 18.72
N LYS A 99 6.84 3.28 17.64
CA LYS A 99 7.31 4.67 17.71
C LYS A 99 6.38 5.54 18.55
N GLY A 100 5.07 5.35 18.38
CA GLY A 100 4.07 5.99 19.24
C GLY A 100 4.26 5.57 20.70
N TYR A 101 4.38 4.28 20.98
CA TYR A 101 4.63 3.81 22.33
C TYR A 101 5.91 4.43 22.95
N GLN A 102 7.01 4.52 22.22
CA GLN A 102 8.23 5.18 22.70
C GLN A 102 8.05 6.67 22.97
N ALA A 103 7.32 7.39 22.12
CA ALA A 103 6.98 8.79 22.35
C ALA A 103 6.12 8.98 23.61
N ALA A 104 5.15 8.09 23.85
CA ALA A 104 4.33 8.11 25.06
C ALA A 104 5.15 7.86 26.32
N LEU A 105 6.10 6.90 26.28
CA LEU A 105 6.96 6.56 27.42
C LEU A 105 7.79 7.76 27.90
N VAL A 106 8.24 8.62 26.98
CA VAL A 106 8.97 9.84 27.33
C VAL A 106 8.06 11.01 27.68
N GLY A 107 6.74 10.79 27.78
CA GLY A 107 5.76 11.79 28.19
C GLY A 107 5.38 12.81 27.10
N ALA A 108 5.57 12.47 25.82
CA ALA A 108 5.12 13.32 24.73
C ALA A 108 3.59 13.52 24.78
N ALA A 109 3.13 14.72 24.44
CA ALA A 109 1.71 15.05 24.34
C ALA A 109 1.09 14.51 23.04
N GLY A 110 1.90 14.37 21.99
CA GLY A 110 1.47 13.98 20.65
C GLY A 110 2.62 13.40 19.83
N MET A 111 2.31 12.77 18.70
CA MET A 111 3.31 12.35 17.71
C MET A 111 2.87 12.69 16.28
N ILE A 112 3.78 13.24 15.49
CA ILE A 112 3.62 13.34 14.03
C ILE A 112 4.57 12.32 13.41
N LEU A 113 4.03 11.35 12.68
CA LEU A 113 4.81 10.36 11.97
C LEU A 113 4.91 10.74 10.48
N CYS A 114 6.08 11.22 10.09
CA CYS A 114 6.40 11.55 8.70
C CYS A 114 6.77 10.29 7.95
N ASN A 115 6.21 10.10 6.75
CA ASN A 115 6.62 8.98 5.91
C ASN A 115 8.06 9.15 5.40
N ASP A 116 8.71 8.04 5.04
CA ASP A 116 10.02 8.06 4.40
C ASP A 116 9.89 8.17 2.88
N LYS A 117 11.01 8.37 2.20
CA LYS A 117 11.03 8.53 0.73
C LYS A 117 10.45 7.31 0.01
N ALA A 118 10.64 6.11 0.57
CA ALA A 118 10.13 4.86 0.00
C ALA A 118 8.61 4.74 0.14
N GLY A 119 8.03 5.16 1.28
CA GLY A 119 6.58 5.18 1.47
C GLY A 119 5.88 6.32 0.71
N GLY A 120 6.58 7.40 0.40
CA GLY A 120 6.05 8.50 -0.42
C GLY A 120 4.77 9.12 0.16
N SER A 121 3.72 9.18 -0.66
CA SER A 121 2.42 9.77 -0.27
C SER A 121 1.46 8.79 0.40
N GLU A 122 1.84 7.52 0.56
CA GLU A 122 0.96 6.56 1.24
C GLU A 122 0.91 6.86 2.74
N VAL A 123 -0.31 7.13 3.23
CA VAL A 123 -0.58 7.34 4.65
C VAL A 123 -1.62 6.32 5.10
N ILE A 124 -1.44 5.78 6.29
CA ILE A 124 -2.29 4.74 6.85
C ILE A 124 -2.63 5.15 8.28
N ALA A 125 -3.92 5.08 8.60
CA ALA A 125 -4.43 5.47 9.89
C ALA A 125 -4.16 4.36 10.93
N ASP A 126 -3.09 4.49 11.71
CA ASP A 126 -2.79 3.58 12.82
C ASP A 126 -3.36 4.12 14.16
N PRO A 127 -3.80 3.23 15.07
CA PRO A 127 -4.33 3.62 16.38
C PRO A 127 -3.21 3.70 17.44
N HIS A 128 -2.52 4.83 17.58
CA HIS A 128 -1.45 4.97 18.57
C HIS A 128 -1.97 5.12 20.01
N VAL A 129 -1.11 4.80 20.99
CA VAL A 129 -1.39 4.95 22.44
C VAL A 129 -1.43 6.41 22.92
N LEU A 130 -1.08 7.35 22.04
CA LEU A 130 -1.14 8.79 22.27
C LEU A 130 -1.72 9.48 21.03
N PRO A 131 -2.14 10.76 21.10
CA PRO A 131 -2.59 11.50 19.94
C PRO A 131 -1.52 11.53 18.86
N ALA A 132 -1.83 11.02 17.68
CA ALA A 132 -0.86 10.92 16.60
C ALA A 132 -1.47 11.19 15.23
N ALA A 133 -0.65 11.61 14.28
CA ALA A 133 -1.03 11.73 12.87
C ALA A 133 0.10 11.22 11.98
N GLN A 134 -0.24 10.40 10.98
CA GLN A 134 0.69 10.03 9.92
C GLN A 134 0.50 10.97 8.72
N ILE A 135 1.61 11.53 8.22
CA ILE A 135 1.62 12.45 7.06
C ILE A 135 2.55 11.95 5.96
N SER A 136 2.33 12.45 4.74
CA SER A 136 3.12 12.10 3.56
C SER A 136 4.59 12.51 3.71
N TYR A 137 5.46 11.95 2.86
CA TYR A 137 6.87 12.34 2.80
C TYR A 137 7.04 13.85 2.51
N THR A 138 6.29 14.39 1.55
CA THR A 138 6.36 15.80 1.15
C THR A 138 5.90 16.74 2.26
N ASP A 139 4.83 16.39 2.96
CA ASP A 139 4.35 17.16 4.11
C ASP A 139 5.32 17.05 5.29
N GLY A 140 5.91 15.87 5.49
CA GLY A 140 6.96 15.64 6.48
C GLY A 140 8.14 16.58 6.27
N LEU A 141 8.64 16.72 5.03
CA LEU A 141 9.69 17.69 4.71
C LEU A 141 9.29 19.12 5.08
N ALA A 142 8.03 19.50 4.85
CA ALA A 142 7.53 20.83 5.23
C ALA A 142 7.50 21.03 6.76
N VAL A 143 7.16 19.99 7.54
CA VAL A 143 7.23 20.01 9.01
C VAL A 143 8.67 20.14 9.49
N PHE A 144 9.60 19.33 8.96
CA PHE A 144 11.01 19.40 9.33
C PHE A 144 11.62 20.77 8.98
N ALA A 145 11.32 21.31 7.79
CA ALA A 145 11.75 22.65 7.39
C ALA A 145 11.18 23.73 8.32
N TYR A 146 9.92 23.62 8.72
CA TYR A 146 9.32 24.55 9.67
C TYR A 146 10.01 24.51 11.03
N ILE A 147 10.24 23.33 11.59
CA ILE A 147 10.90 23.20 12.90
C ILE A 147 12.33 23.75 12.86
N ASN A 148 13.05 23.59 11.75
CA ASN A 148 14.40 24.16 11.60
C ASN A 148 14.41 25.67 11.34
N SER A 149 13.27 26.27 10.98
CA SER A 149 13.17 27.71 10.67
C SER A 149 12.90 28.59 11.89
N THR A 150 12.56 28.01 13.05
CA THR A 150 12.21 28.77 14.26
C THR A 150 12.53 28.00 15.53
N ASP A 151 12.97 28.71 16.57
CA ASP A 151 13.22 28.14 17.92
C ASP A 151 11.93 27.81 18.70
N HIS A 152 10.79 28.30 18.23
CA HIS A 152 9.48 28.15 18.88
C HIS A 152 8.45 27.55 17.92
N ALA A 153 8.81 26.42 17.31
CA ALA A 153 7.92 25.67 16.44
C ALA A 153 6.70 25.17 17.23
N LEU A 154 5.51 25.57 16.81
CA LEU A 154 4.24 25.18 17.44
C LEU A 154 3.34 24.50 16.40
N GLY A 155 2.64 23.45 16.81
CA GLY A 155 1.71 22.72 15.97
C GLY A 155 0.56 22.08 16.75
N TYR A 156 -0.47 21.67 16.04
CA TYR A 156 -1.68 21.06 16.57
C TYR A 156 -2.12 19.91 15.66
N ILE A 157 -2.60 18.82 16.26
CA ILE A 157 -3.17 17.67 15.55
C ILE A 157 -4.68 17.71 15.76
N SER A 158 -5.46 17.88 14.69
CA SER A 158 -6.91 17.92 14.79
C SER A 158 -7.49 16.55 15.15
N SER A 159 -8.68 16.53 15.76
CA SER A 159 -9.40 15.29 15.98
C SER A 159 -9.64 14.57 14.63
N PRO A 160 -9.46 13.24 14.57
CA PRO A 160 -9.70 12.49 13.35
C PRO A 160 -11.19 12.45 13.01
N THR A 161 -11.52 12.60 11.73
CA THR A 161 -12.89 12.51 11.21
C THR A 161 -12.98 11.45 10.12
N ALA A 162 -14.00 10.59 10.22
CA ALA A 162 -14.29 9.61 9.18
C ALA A 162 -14.95 10.30 7.98
N LYS A 163 -14.35 10.15 6.80
CA LYS A 163 -14.87 10.65 5.54
C LYS A 163 -15.18 9.49 4.61
N LEU A 164 -16.34 9.56 3.96
CA LEU A 164 -16.81 8.57 2.99
C LEU A 164 -16.74 9.14 1.57
N GLY A 165 -16.64 8.26 0.57
CA GLY A 165 -16.59 8.63 -0.84
C GLY A 165 -15.25 9.21 -1.30
N THR A 166 -14.13 8.84 -0.66
CA THR A 166 -12.81 9.31 -1.11
C THR A 166 -12.42 8.70 -2.46
N LYS A 167 -11.70 9.47 -3.28
CA LYS A 167 -11.26 9.06 -4.62
C LYS A 167 -9.78 9.39 -4.80
N PRO A 168 -9.00 8.51 -5.47
CA PRO A 168 -9.42 7.25 -6.08
C PRO A 168 -9.62 6.14 -5.03
N ALA A 169 -10.66 5.32 -5.18
CA ALA A 169 -10.86 4.10 -4.39
C ALA A 169 -11.56 3.03 -5.27
N PRO A 170 -11.18 1.75 -5.17
CA PRO A 170 -10.05 1.20 -4.41
C PRO A 170 -8.71 1.43 -5.14
N PHE A 171 -7.62 1.62 -4.39
CA PHE A 171 -6.26 1.50 -4.91
C PHE A 171 -5.44 0.52 -4.07
N MET A 172 -4.36 -0.01 -4.65
CA MET A 172 -3.53 -0.99 -3.95
C MET A 172 -2.70 -0.35 -2.86
N ALA A 173 -2.78 -0.91 -1.66
CA ALA A 173 -1.88 -0.53 -0.57
C ALA A 173 -0.44 -0.88 -0.96
N ALA A 174 0.52 0.02 -0.70
CA ALA A 174 1.90 -0.19 -1.11
C ALA A 174 2.59 -1.29 -0.28
N PHE A 175 2.09 -1.58 0.92
CA PHE A 175 2.50 -2.75 1.71
C PHE A 175 1.93 -4.07 1.19
N SER A 176 1.00 -4.05 0.23
CA SER A 176 0.51 -5.30 -0.38
C SER A 176 1.64 -5.95 -1.16
N SER A 177 2.06 -7.13 -0.72
CA SER A 177 3.06 -7.94 -1.43
C SER A 177 2.70 -8.09 -2.90
N ARG A 178 3.73 -8.06 -3.75
CA ARG A 178 3.60 -8.10 -5.21
C ARG A 178 4.23 -9.38 -5.74
N GLY A 179 3.62 -9.92 -6.79
CA GLY A 179 4.23 -10.97 -7.59
C GLY A 179 5.49 -10.50 -8.33
N PRO A 180 6.17 -11.41 -9.03
CA PRO A 180 5.74 -12.79 -9.33
C PRO A 180 5.97 -13.78 -8.18
N ASN A 181 5.40 -14.98 -8.29
CA ASN A 181 5.72 -16.10 -7.42
C ASN A 181 7.17 -16.54 -7.65
N THR A 182 8.01 -16.43 -6.62
CA THR A 182 9.44 -16.78 -6.70
C THR A 182 9.74 -18.25 -6.37
N VAL A 183 8.77 -18.99 -5.80
CA VAL A 183 8.91 -20.41 -5.42
C VAL A 183 8.59 -21.34 -6.58
N THR A 184 7.56 -21.01 -7.37
CA THR A 184 7.31 -21.64 -8.67
C THR A 184 7.19 -20.54 -9.73
N PRO A 185 8.33 -19.94 -10.16
CA PRO A 185 8.35 -18.93 -11.22
C PRO A 185 7.85 -19.49 -12.57
N GLU A 186 7.75 -20.81 -12.64
CA GLU A 186 7.25 -21.61 -13.75
C GLU A 186 5.72 -21.54 -13.93
N ILE A 187 4.97 -20.80 -13.09
CA ILE A 187 3.54 -20.57 -13.32
C ILE A 187 3.34 -19.24 -14.05
N LEU A 188 3.07 -19.33 -15.36
CA LEU A 188 2.83 -18.16 -16.20
C LEU A 188 1.34 -18.02 -16.50
N LYS A 189 0.77 -16.87 -16.15
CA LYS A 189 -0.62 -16.53 -16.45
C LYS A 189 -0.72 -15.72 -17.75
N TYR A 190 -1.43 -16.23 -18.74
CA TYR A 190 -1.77 -15.53 -19.98
C TYR A 190 -3.27 -15.33 -20.09
N ILE A 191 -3.66 -14.26 -20.76
CA ILE A 191 -5.07 -13.95 -21.06
C ILE A 191 -5.27 -13.92 -22.58
N ILE A 192 -6.40 -14.44 -23.07
CA ILE A 192 -6.81 -14.32 -24.47
C ILE A 192 -7.84 -13.20 -24.60
N ILE A 193 -7.60 -12.29 -25.55
CA ILE A 193 -8.42 -11.12 -25.84
C ILE A 193 -8.75 -11.12 -27.32
N GLY A 194 -10.00 -10.81 -27.67
CA GLY A 194 -10.47 -10.76 -29.04
C GLY A 194 -11.98 -10.80 -29.11
N ASP A 195 -12.54 -10.42 -30.25
CA ASP A 195 -13.99 -10.31 -30.43
C ASP A 195 -14.70 -11.67 -30.31
N THR A 196 -16.02 -11.64 -30.18
CA THR A 196 -16.81 -12.88 -30.14
C THR A 196 -16.72 -13.59 -31.50
N GLY A 197 -16.56 -14.92 -31.49
CA GLY A 197 -16.50 -15.73 -32.72
C GLY A 197 -15.11 -15.92 -33.34
N VAL A 198 -14.07 -15.21 -32.88
CA VAL A 198 -12.70 -15.30 -33.44
C VAL A 198 -11.92 -16.57 -33.07
N GLY A 199 -12.57 -17.56 -32.43
CA GLY A 199 -11.94 -18.85 -32.11
C GLY A 199 -11.08 -18.91 -30.83
N LYS A 200 -11.22 -17.96 -29.90
CA LYS A 200 -10.45 -17.94 -28.62
C LYS A 200 -10.59 -19.24 -27.80
N SER A 201 -11.81 -19.72 -27.62
CA SER A 201 -12.08 -20.95 -26.86
C SER A 201 -11.54 -22.19 -27.59
N CYS A 202 -11.61 -22.21 -28.93
CA CYS A 202 -10.97 -23.25 -29.74
C CYS A 202 -9.45 -23.29 -29.52
N LEU A 203 -8.79 -22.13 -29.42
CA LEU A 203 -7.36 -22.05 -29.13
C LEU A 203 -7.03 -22.59 -27.73
N LEU A 204 -7.86 -22.26 -26.73
CA LEU A 204 -7.71 -22.78 -25.37
C LEU A 204 -7.84 -24.31 -25.32
N LEU A 205 -8.87 -24.85 -25.98
CA LEU A 205 -9.14 -26.30 -26.04
C LEU A 205 -8.08 -27.05 -26.84
N GLN A 206 -7.62 -26.47 -27.95
CA GLN A 206 -6.52 -27.05 -28.73
C GLN A 206 -5.23 -27.08 -27.91
N PHE A 207 -4.98 -26.06 -27.10
CA PHE A 207 -3.82 -25.99 -26.23
C PHE A 207 -3.90 -27.01 -25.08
N THR A 208 -5.04 -27.14 -24.41
CA THR A 208 -5.21 -28.00 -23.23
C THR A 208 -5.40 -29.47 -23.60
N ASP A 209 -6.35 -29.75 -24.49
CA ASP A 209 -6.86 -31.10 -24.76
C ASP A 209 -6.43 -31.66 -26.12
N LYS A 210 -5.76 -30.86 -26.97
CA LYS A 210 -5.44 -31.21 -28.37
C LYS A 210 -6.69 -31.59 -29.19
N ARG A 211 -7.84 -30.98 -28.89
CA ARG A 211 -9.11 -31.22 -29.57
C ARG A 211 -9.62 -29.94 -30.21
N PHE A 212 -10.21 -30.10 -31.40
CA PHE A 212 -10.98 -29.06 -32.06
C PHE A 212 -12.46 -29.42 -32.03
N GLN A 213 -13.28 -28.48 -31.59
CA GLN A 213 -14.73 -28.58 -31.63
C GLN A 213 -15.21 -27.47 -32.58
N PRO A 214 -15.97 -27.80 -33.64
CA PRO A 214 -16.43 -26.81 -34.61
C PRO A 214 -17.68 -26.04 -34.13
N VAL A 215 -18.42 -26.60 -33.17
CA VAL A 215 -19.60 -25.98 -32.56
C VAL A 215 -19.25 -25.71 -31.10
N HIS A 216 -19.27 -24.43 -30.73
CA HIS A 216 -19.00 -23.95 -29.37
C HIS A 216 -20.09 -23.01 -28.93
N ASP A 217 -20.52 -23.17 -27.69
CA ASP A 217 -21.36 -22.18 -27.03
C ASP A 217 -20.54 -20.90 -26.78
N LEU A 218 -21.20 -19.75 -26.85
CA LEU A 218 -20.56 -18.47 -26.56
C LEU A 218 -20.01 -18.47 -25.13
N THR A 219 -18.78 -17.98 -24.94
CA THR A 219 -18.19 -17.81 -23.60
C THR A 219 -18.98 -16.75 -22.85
N ILE A 220 -19.83 -17.17 -21.89
CA ILE A 220 -20.66 -16.26 -21.07
C ILE A 220 -19.83 -15.54 -19.98
N GLY A 221 -18.59 -15.99 -19.72
CA GLY A 221 -17.74 -15.41 -18.69
C GLY A 221 -16.25 -15.56 -18.98
N VAL A 222 -15.57 -16.40 -18.20
CA VAL A 222 -14.14 -16.68 -18.36
C VAL A 222 -13.91 -18.18 -18.23
N GLU A 223 -13.20 -18.75 -19.19
CA GLU A 223 -12.80 -20.15 -19.20
C GLU A 223 -11.31 -20.27 -18.87
N PHE A 224 -10.95 -21.31 -18.10
CA PHE A 224 -9.59 -21.52 -17.61
C PHE A 224 -9.04 -22.84 -18.12
N GLY A 225 -7.84 -22.78 -18.69
CA GLY A 225 -7.06 -23.96 -19.07
C GLY A 225 -5.64 -23.87 -18.54
N ALA A 226 -5.09 -25.00 -18.11
CA ALA A 226 -3.69 -25.07 -17.71
C ALA A 226 -3.01 -26.29 -18.30
N ARG A 227 -1.76 -26.11 -18.72
CA ARG A 227 -0.94 -27.20 -19.23
C ARG A 227 0.51 -27.05 -18.81
N MET A 228 1.13 -28.18 -18.49
CA MET A 228 2.57 -28.26 -18.31
C MET A 228 3.24 -28.33 -19.69
N ILE A 229 4.12 -27.39 -19.97
CA ILE A 229 4.98 -27.36 -21.15
C ILE A 229 6.43 -27.40 -20.70
N THR A 230 7.36 -27.79 -21.57
CA THR A 230 8.79 -27.75 -21.26
C THR A 230 9.45 -26.74 -22.19
N ILE A 231 10.10 -25.72 -21.63
CA ILE A 231 10.88 -24.72 -22.36
C ILE A 231 12.30 -24.75 -21.78
N ASP A 232 13.32 -24.90 -22.63
CA ASP A 232 14.73 -24.98 -22.21
C ASP A 232 15.00 -26.00 -21.09
N ASN A 233 14.41 -27.20 -21.21
CA ASN A 233 14.44 -28.28 -20.21
C ASN A 233 13.83 -27.92 -18.83
N LYS A 234 13.08 -26.83 -18.72
CA LYS A 234 12.36 -26.46 -17.49
C LYS A 234 10.86 -26.70 -17.68
N PRO A 235 10.21 -27.45 -16.77
CA PRO A 235 8.77 -27.61 -16.80
C PRO A 235 8.09 -26.29 -16.40
N ILE A 236 7.18 -25.77 -17.22
CA ILE A 236 6.45 -24.53 -17.00
C ILE A 236 4.96 -24.85 -17.01
N LYS A 237 4.23 -24.44 -15.98
CA LYS A 237 2.76 -24.48 -15.94
C LYS A 237 2.22 -23.21 -16.58
N LEU A 238 1.80 -23.32 -17.84
CA LEU A 238 1.09 -22.23 -18.50
C LEU A 238 -0.38 -22.27 -18.10
N GLN A 239 -0.89 -21.15 -17.58
CA GLN A 239 -2.29 -20.93 -17.29
C GLN A 239 -2.85 -19.93 -18.30
N ILE A 240 -3.89 -20.31 -19.02
CA ILE A 240 -4.53 -19.47 -20.03
C ILE A 240 -5.96 -19.20 -19.59
N TRP A 241 -6.33 -17.94 -19.60
CA TRP A 241 -7.66 -17.45 -19.26
C TRP A 241 -8.31 -16.91 -20.53
N ASP A 242 -9.28 -17.64 -21.06
CA ASP A 242 -10.11 -17.19 -22.19
C ASP A 242 -11.24 -16.31 -21.66
N THR A 243 -11.39 -15.12 -22.22
CA THR A 243 -12.37 -14.14 -21.76
C THR A 243 -13.47 -13.95 -22.79
N ALA A 244 -14.71 -13.73 -22.32
CA ALA A 244 -15.83 -13.39 -23.17
C ALA A 244 -15.50 -12.18 -24.06
N GLY A 245 -15.70 -12.34 -25.38
CA GLY A 245 -15.51 -11.27 -26.37
C GLY A 245 -16.71 -10.32 -26.50
N GLN A 246 -17.61 -10.29 -25.52
CA GLN A 246 -18.81 -9.45 -25.51
C GLN A 246 -18.64 -8.25 -24.59
N GLU A 247 -19.04 -7.07 -25.07
CA GLU A 247 -18.87 -5.80 -24.36
C GLU A 247 -19.57 -5.74 -23.00
N SER A 248 -20.64 -6.51 -22.80
CA SER A 248 -21.43 -6.59 -21.58
C SER A 248 -20.66 -7.11 -20.36
N PHE A 249 -19.50 -7.75 -20.56
CA PHE A 249 -18.67 -8.33 -19.50
C PHE A 249 -17.40 -7.56 -19.17
N ARG A 250 -17.17 -6.37 -19.78
CA ARG A 250 -15.95 -5.54 -19.59
C ARG A 250 -15.59 -5.23 -18.13
N SER A 251 -16.57 -5.16 -17.23
CA SER A 251 -16.36 -4.93 -15.80
C SER A 251 -15.74 -6.15 -15.09
N ILE A 252 -16.16 -7.36 -15.49
CA ILE A 252 -15.66 -8.63 -14.98
C ILE A 252 -14.27 -8.92 -15.56
N THR A 253 -14.04 -8.61 -16.84
CA THR A 253 -12.77 -8.86 -17.53
C THR A 253 -11.59 -8.16 -16.83
N ARG A 254 -11.74 -6.91 -16.36
CA ARG A 254 -10.68 -6.12 -15.68
C ARG A 254 -10.02 -6.84 -14.50
N SER A 255 -10.79 -7.60 -13.73
CA SER A 255 -10.23 -8.38 -12.60
C SER A 255 -9.31 -9.50 -13.08
N TYR A 256 -9.59 -10.09 -14.24
CA TYR A 256 -8.81 -11.20 -14.80
C TYR A 256 -7.50 -10.77 -15.47
N TYR A 257 -7.40 -9.55 -16.01
CA TYR A 257 -6.13 -8.99 -16.51
C TYR A 257 -5.06 -8.91 -15.42
N ARG A 258 -5.49 -8.79 -14.17
CA ARG A 258 -4.58 -8.57 -13.05
C ARG A 258 -3.67 -9.77 -12.83
N GLY A 259 -2.37 -9.52 -12.80
CA GLY A 259 -1.35 -10.54 -12.61
C GLY A 259 -1.10 -11.42 -13.85
N ALA A 260 -1.61 -11.06 -15.03
CA ALA A 260 -1.22 -11.71 -16.27
C ALA A 260 0.23 -11.35 -16.62
N ALA A 261 1.04 -12.35 -16.97
CA ALA A 261 2.39 -12.22 -17.49
C ALA A 261 2.40 -11.75 -18.96
N GLY A 262 1.33 -12.04 -19.71
CA GLY A 262 1.17 -11.63 -21.11
C GLY A 262 -0.27 -11.75 -21.59
N ALA A 263 -0.54 -11.17 -22.76
CA ALA A 263 -1.85 -11.21 -23.42
C ALA A 263 -1.72 -11.69 -24.87
N LEU A 264 -2.65 -12.55 -25.30
CA LEU A 264 -2.81 -13.04 -26.67
C LEU A 264 -3.97 -12.26 -27.30
N LEU A 265 -3.67 -11.47 -28.34
CA LEU A 265 -4.69 -10.77 -29.12
C LEU A 265 -5.06 -11.66 -30.31
N VAL A 266 -6.35 -12.00 -30.43
CA VAL A 266 -6.88 -12.91 -31.44
C VAL A 266 -7.93 -12.20 -32.26
N TYR A 267 -7.83 -12.33 -33.58
CA TYR A 267 -8.78 -11.80 -34.55
C TYR A 267 -8.97 -12.83 -35.67
N ASP A 268 -10.09 -12.74 -36.38
CA ASP A 268 -10.36 -13.56 -37.56
C ASP A 268 -9.88 -12.86 -38.83
N ILE A 269 -9.29 -13.62 -39.76
CA ILE A 269 -8.76 -13.11 -41.04
C ILE A 269 -9.76 -13.21 -42.19
N THR A 270 -10.90 -13.89 -41.99
CA THR A 270 -11.91 -14.14 -43.03
C THR A 270 -12.98 -13.06 -43.13
#